data_AF-A0A9E2GA57-F1
#
_entry.id   AF-A0A9E2GA57-F1
#
_cell.length_a   1.000
_cell.length_b   1.000
_cell.length_c   1.000
_cell.angle_alpha   90.00
_cell.angle_beta   90.00
_cell.angle_gamma   90.00
#
_symmetry.space_group_name_H-M   'P 1'
#
loop_
_entity.id
_entity.type
_entity.pdbx_description
1 polymer ?
#
loop_
_entity_poly.entity_id
_entity_poly.type
_entity_poly.pdbx_seq_one_letter_code
_entity_poly.pdbx_strand_id
1 'polypeptide(L)'
;MLKWFGRALYVMVISLLSLQVYSFSYYSKLQEYYTDVAEENVDDDTIFLKAINTLMGIEYYRDSPVLYEYISDTGDYQLSLHIYAVGIMSDDVYYDGYMVFVNDVVVVEDGVTVVDPIIKIVIELDQATLNVNDELVNSGSIIFDSDQAFAYYNVPVLFLFDAESYLKIPDQDAYANLSRIEVSYSNRSVDEDDNYVFNESPLFIASNTTISESAYNKDTNLVIDPNDYRLSDQFEGVNPTDSEIASFNLVTDRDDLSEYNAVIWRTMIIYVIIIAGITYLLFFHKRVREHYKTRNYGIRKDGTNSVDAEPIFKDIEYKDKDGK
;
A
#
# COMPACT_ATOMS: atom_id res chain seq x y z
N MET A 1 26.52 -12.01 -29.61
CA MET A 1 25.08 -12.03 -29.27
C MET A 1 24.80 -12.01 -27.77
N LEU A 2 25.43 -12.87 -26.95
CA LEU A 2 25.19 -12.95 -25.50
C LEU A 2 25.33 -11.60 -24.73
N LYS A 3 26.31 -10.75 -25.10
CA LYS A 3 26.50 -9.42 -24.48
C LYS A 3 25.37 -8.43 -24.76
N TRP A 4 24.71 -8.54 -25.92
CA TRP A 4 23.57 -7.70 -26.27
C TRP A 4 22.30 -8.19 -25.56
N PHE A 5 22.13 -9.51 -25.47
CA PHE A 5 21.07 -10.12 -24.69
C PHE A 5 21.14 -9.73 -23.20
N GLY A 6 22.32 -9.81 -22.57
CA GLY A 6 22.50 -9.40 -21.17
C GLY A 6 22.25 -7.91 -20.92
N ARG A 7 22.54 -7.04 -21.90
CA ARG A 7 22.23 -5.61 -21.83
C ARG A 7 20.73 -5.33 -21.92
N ALA A 8 20.04 -6.02 -22.82
CA ALA A 8 18.59 -5.90 -22.96
C ALA A 8 17.88 -6.40 -21.68
N LEU A 9 18.30 -7.55 -21.14
CA LEU A 9 17.79 -8.08 -19.88
C LEU A 9 18.02 -7.12 -18.71
N TYR A 10 19.20 -6.51 -18.63
CA TYR A 10 19.52 -5.53 -17.59
C TYR A 10 18.57 -4.32 -17.60
N VAL A 11 18.30 -3.75 -18.78
CA VAL A 11 17.38 -2.62 -18.94
C VAL A 11 15.96 -3.01 -18.56
N MET A 12 15.52 -4.20 -18.95
CA MET A 12 14.20 -4.73 -18.58
C MET A 12 14.05 -4.88 -17.06
N VAL A 13 15.04 -5.48 -16.40
CA VAL A 13 15.03 -5.65 -14.93
C VAL A 13 15.00 -4.31 -14.21
N ILE A 14 15.80 -3.32 -14.65
CA ILE A 14 15.76 -1.98 -14.05
C ILE A 14 14.39 -1.33 -14.24
N SER A 15 13.79 -1.46 -15.42
CA SER A 15 12.48 -0.85 -15.69
C SER A 15 11.40 -1.42 -14.78
N LEU A 16 11.38 -2.75 -14.59
CA LEU A 16 10.46 -3.42 -13.65
C LEU A 16 10.73 -3.01 -12.19
N LEU A 17 11.99 -3.00 -11.77
CA LEU A 17 12.36 -2.56 -10.42
C LEU A 17 12.03 -1.09 -10.19
N SER A 18 12.07 -0.24 -11.21
CA SER A 18 11.71 1.17 -11.09
C SER A 18 10.24 1.34 -10.71
N LEU A 19 9.35 0.53 -11.31
CA LEU A 19 7.92 0.52 -10.95
C LEU A 19 7.71 0.06 -9.51
N GLN A 20 8.38 -1.01 -9.10
CA GLN A 20 8.29 -1.53 -7.73
C GLN A 20 8.82 -0.53 -6.70
N VAL A 21 9.97 0.09 -6.96
CA VAL A 21 10.56 1.10 -6.07
C VAL A 21 9.68 2.35 -6.00
N TYR A 22 9.10 2.79 -7.12
CA TYR A 22 8.18 3.90 -7.11
C TYR A 22 6.93 3.59 -6.28
N SER A 23 6.31 2.43 -6.51
CA SER A 23 5.15 1.95 -5.73
C SER A 23 5.48 1.89 -4.22
N PHE A 24 6.62 1.28 -3.85
CA PHE A 24 7.11 1.27 -2.47
C PHE A 24 7.30 2.67 -1.89
N SER A 25 7.89 3.59 -2.66
CA SER A 25 8.12 4.97 -2.21
C SER A 25 6.82 5.75 -2.03
N TYR A 26 5.80 5.44 -2.83
CA TYR A 26 4.46 6.00 -2.71
C TYR A 26 3.78 5.49 -1.44
N TYR A 27 3.80 4.18 -1.17
CA TYR A 27 3.26 3.65 0.09
C TYR A 27 4.03 4.14 1.32
N SER A 28 5.35 4.30 1.23
CA SER A 28 6.14 4.89 2.32
C SER A 28 5.74 6.34 2.59
N LYS A 29 5.40 7.10 1.55
CA LYS A 29 4.86 8.46 1.69
C LYS A 29 3.50 8.45 2.40
N LEU A 30 2.62 7.53 2.05
CA LEU A 30 1.31 7.38 2.70
C LEU A 30 1.46 6.93 4.17
N GLN A 31 2.39 6.02 4.46
CA GLN A 31 2.73 5.62 5.82
C GLN A 31 3.21 6.79 6.66
N GLU A 32 4.10 7.63 6.13
CA GLU A 32 4.59 8.81 6.87
C GLU A 32 3.43 9.76 7.24
N TYR A 33 2.50 10.00 6.31
CA TYR A 33 1.29 10.77 6.58
C TYR A 33 0.39 10.09 7.64
N TYR A 34 0.20 8.77 7.55
CA TYR A 34 -0.57 8.01 8.53
C TYR A 34 0.02 8.18 9.94
N THR A 35 1.34 8.00 10.09
CA THR A 35 2.01 8.11 11.40
C THR A 35 1.99 9.55 11.93
N ASP A 36 2.13 10.56 11.08
CA ASP A 36 2.15 11.96 11.51
C ASP A 36 0.75 12.52 11.85
N VAL A 37 -0.33 11.98 11.25
CA VAL A 37 -1.68 12.57 11.33
C VAL A 37 -2.73 11.60 11.87
N ALA A 38 -2.78 10.37 11.38
CA ALA A 38 -3.88 9.45 11.65
C ALA A 38 -3.66 8.60 12.90
N GLU A 39 -2.44 8.08 13.10
CA GLU A 39 -2.11 7.08 14.13
C GLU A 39 -2.44 7.54 15.56
N GLU A 40 -2.09 8.78 15.90
CA GLU A 40 -2.39 9.35 17.24
C GLU A 40 -3.84 9.83 17.38
N ASN A 41 -4.62 9.84 16.29
CA ASN A 41 -5.97 10.39 16.25
C ASN A 41 -7.02 9.34 15.86
N VAL A 42 -6.74 8.03 16.01
CA VAL A 42 -7.69 6.95 15.71
C VAL A 42 -9.04 7.16 16.40
N ASP A 43 -9.05 7.73 17.60
CA ASP A 43 -10.25 7.98 18.38
C ASP A 43 -10.86 9.40 18.17
N ASP A 44 -10.33 10.20 17.24
CA ASP A 44 -10.93 11.46 16.79
C ASP A 44 -11.46 11.29 15.36
N ASP A 45 -12.76 10.95 15.24
CA ASP A 45 -13.44 10.72 13.97
C ASP A 45 -13.21 11.85 12.95
N THR A 46 -13.16 13.11 13.39
CA THR A 46 -13.02 14.24 12.46
C THR A 46 -11.66 14.23 11.80
N ILE A 47 -10.61 14.04 12.59
CA ILE A 47 -9.23 14.01 12.08
C ILE A 47 -8.97 12.69 11.35
N PHE A 48 -9.38 11.57 11.94
CA PHE A 48 -9.10 10.24 11.41
C PHE A 48 -9.79 10.01 10.07
N LEU A 49 -11.10 10.26 9.97
CA LEU A 49 -11.85 10.00 8.74
C LEU A 49 -11.35 10.87 7.59
N LYS A 50 -10.95 12.11 7.86
CA LYS A 50 -10.31 12.97 6.87
C LYS A 50 -8.94 12.44 6.44
N ALA A 51 -8.15 11.89 7.38
CA ALA A 51 -6.91 11.23 7.05
C ALA A 51 -7.13 9.97 6.20
N ILE A 52 -8.15 9.15 6.51
CA ILE A 52 -8.52 7.97 5.73
C ILE A 52 -9.01 8.37 4.34
N ASN A 53 -9.83 9.43 4.24
CA ASN A 53 -10.25 10.01 2.98
C ASN A 53 -9.04 10.36 2.08
N THR A 54 -8.02 10.98 2.68
CA THR A 54 -6.77 11.36 2.01
C THR A 54 -5.93 10.14 1.60
N LEU A 55 -5.80 9.14 2.46
CA LEU A 55 -5.00 7.94 2.25
C LEU A 55 -5.61 6.98 1.22
N MET A 56 -6.92 6.81 1.27
CA MET A 56 -7.67 5.81 0.50
C MET A 56 -8.26 6.37 -0.79
N GLY A 57 -8.22 7.69 -0.98
CA GLY A 57 -8.72 8.35 -2.19
C GLY A 57 -10.24 8.30 -2.32
N ILE A 58 -10.96 8.43 -1.19
CA ILE A 58 -12.42 8.42 -1.17
C ILE A 58 -12.93 9.76 -1.74
N GLU A 59 -13.96 9.76 -2.59
CA GLU A 59 -14.50 11.00 -3.17
C GLU A 59 -15.32 11.78 -2.15
N TYR A 60 -16.12 11.08 -1.34
CA TYR A 60 -16.73 11.64 -0.14
C TYR A 60 -17.01 10.59 0.92
N TYR A 61 -17.21 11.07 2.14
CA TYR A 61 -17.94 10.36 3.18
C TYR A 61 -19.00 11.27 3.80
N ARG A 62 -20.05 10.71 4.41
CA ARG A 62 -20.99 11.51 5.21
C ARG A 62 -20.39 11.83 6.57
N ASP A 63 -20.53 13.08 7.02
CA ASP A 63 -19.95 13.58 8.29
C ASP A 63 -20.50 12.89 9.55
N SER A 64 -21.59 12.13 9.43
CA SER A 64 -22.19 11.40 10.55
C SER A 64 -22.45 9.94 10.17
N PRO A 65 -22.35 9.00 11.13
CA PRO A 65 -22.54 7.56 10.90
C PRO A 65 -24.04 7.21 10.82
N VAL A 66 -24.73 7.76 9.81
CA VAL A 66 -26.19 7.63 9.67
C VAL A 66 -26.63 6.19 9.45
N LEU A 67 -25.74 5.34 8.94
CA LEU A 67 -26.09 3.96 8.57
C LEU A 67 -26.20 3.06 9.79
N TYR A 68 -25.27 3.19 10.74
CA TYR A 68 -25.25 2.41 11.97
C TYR A 68 -24.23 2.97 12.95
N GLU A 69 -24.58 2.97 14.23
CA GLU A 69 -23.71 3.36 15.34
C GLU A 69 -23.95 2.45 16.54
N TYR A 70 -22.86 1.95 17.11
CA TYR A 70 -22.85 1.26 18.39
C TYR A 70 -21.71 1.79 19.24
N ILE A 71 -22.01 2.23 20.45
CA ILE A 71 -21.02 2.75 21.40
C ILE A 71 -21.17 1.98 22.70
N SER A 72 -20.08 1.37 23.15
CA SER A 72 -19.95 0.76 24.47
C SER A 72 -18.76 1.40 25.17
N ASP A 73 -19.05 2.34 26.08
CA ASP A 73 -18.09 3.18 26.80
C ASP A 73 -17.96 2.78 28.28
N THR A 74 -18.48 1.61 28.66
CA THR A 74 -18.48 1.14 30.05
C THR A 74 -18.05 -0.33 30.17
N GLY A 75 -17.38 -0.64 31.28
CA GLY A 75 -16.93 -2.00 31.59
C GLY A 75 -15.52 -2.29 31.08
N ASP A 76 -15.16 -3.58 31.07
CA ASP A 76 -13.81 -4.05 30.73
C ASP A 76 -13.59 -4.25 29.22
N TYR A 77 -14.66 -4.20 28.42
CA TYR A 77 -14.65 -4.45 26.97
C TYR A 77 -15.46 -3.37 26.26
N GLN A 78 -14.78 -2.31 25.87
CA GLN A 78 -15.34 -1.11 25.26
C GLN A 78 -14.94 -1.04 23.79
N LEU A 79 -15.83 -0.49 22.98
CA LEU A 79 -15.58 -0.15 21.58
C LEU A 79 -16.64 0.82 21.07
N SER A 80 -16.25 1.57 20.07
CA SER A 80 -17.13 2.32 19.19
C SER A 80 -17.09 1.68 17.80
N LEU A 81 -18.27 1.43 17.21
CA LEU A 81 -18.41 0.96 15.84
C LEU A 81 -19.36 1.88 15.09
N HIS A 82 -18.86 2.42 14.00
CA HIS A 82 -19.56 3.37 13.15
C HIS A 82 -19.61 2.87 11.72
N ILE A 83 -20.73 3.05 11.04
CA ILE A 83 -20.86 2.79 9.60
C ILE A 83 -21.20 4.09 8.88
N TYR A 84 -20.27 4.52 8.04
CA TYR A 84 -20.36 5.74 7.25
C TYR A 84 -20.70 5.43 5.80
N ALA A 85 -21.57 6.22 5.20
CA ALA A 85 -21.75 6.19 3.75
C ALA A 85 -20.52 6.82 3.08
N VAL A 86 -20.00 6.16 2.05
CA VAL A 86 -18.81 6.60 1.31
C VAL A 86 -19.04 6.42 -0.18
N GLY A 87 -18.31 7.18 -0.98
CA GLY A 87 -18.31 6.99 -2.42
C GLY A 87 -16.92 7.15 -3.00
N ILE A 88 -16.62 6.34 -4.02
CA ILE A 88 -15.33 6.32 -4.71
C ILE A 88 -15.54 6.43 -6.22
N MET A 89 -14.51 6.87 -6.91
CA MET A 89 -14.43 6.80 -8.36
C MET A 89 -13.31 5.84 -8.76
N SER A 90 -13.64 4.79 -9.50
CA SER A 90 -12.68 3.83 -10.03
C SER A 90 -12.94 3.63 -11.53
N ASP A 91 -11.91 3.77 -12.35
CA ASP A 91 -11.99 3.65 -13.82
C ASP A 91 -13.12 4.49 -14.45
N ASP A 92 -13.25 5.75 -14.01
CA ASP A 92 -14.32 6.69 -14.42
C ASP A 92 -15.75 6.21 -14.09
N VAL A 93 -15.89 5.21 -13.22
CA VAL A 93 -17.16 4.72 -12.70
C VAL A 93 -17.29 5.09 -11.23
N TYR A 94 -18.46 5.64 -10.88
CA TYR A 94 -18.80 5.99 -9.52
C TYR A 94 -19.34 4.76 -8.78
N TYR A 95 -18.84 4.51 -7.58
CA TYR A 95 -19.34 3.45 -6.71
C TYR A 95 -19.66 4.03 -5.34
N ASP A 96 -20.94 3.93 -4.98
CA ASP A 96 -21.37 4.12 -3.59
C ASP A 96 -21.03 2.90 -2.75
N GLY A 97 -20.97 3.10 -1.46
CA GLY A 97 -20.72 2.05 -0.50
C GLY A 97 -20.80 2.56 0.92
N TYR A 98 -20.27 1.75 1.82
CA TYR A 98 -20.13 2.11 3.21
C TYR A 98 -18.82 1.59 3.79
N MET A 99 -18.36 2.31 4.79
CA MET A 99 -17.15 2.03 5.55
C MET A 99 -17.55 1.66 6.97
N VAL A 100 -17.16 0.47 7.40
CA VAL A 100 -17.23 0.05 8.80
C VAL A 100 -15.95 0.50 9.48
N PHE A 101 -16.07 1.30 10.52
CA PHE A 101 -14.96 1.86 11.28
C PHE A 101 -15.10 1.47 12.75
N VAL A 102 -13.99 1.02 13.35
CA VAL A 102 -13.92 0.63 14.76
C VAL A 102 -12.84 1.45 15.44
N ASN A 103 -13.19 2.10 16.55
CA ASN A 103 -12.31 2.93 17.38
C ASN A 103 -12.71 2.85 18.87
N ASP A 104 -12.07 3.64 19.73
CA ASP A 104 -12.25 3.66 21.18
C ASP A 104 -12.15 2.26 21.83
N VAL A 105 -11.26 1.41 21.29
CA VAL A 105 -11.17 0.02 21.75
C VAL A 105 -10.40 -0.04 23.07
N VAL A 106 -11.10 -0.39 24.15
CA VAL A 106 -10.49 -0.66 25.45
C VAL A 106 -10.80 -2.07 25.88
N VAL A 107 -9.75 -2.86 26.09
CA VAL A 107 -9.85 -4.24 26.55
C VAL A 107 -9.05 -4.39 27.84
N VAL A 108 -9.69 -4.91 28.88
CA VAL A 108 -9.06 -5.21 30.17
C VAL A 108 -9.16 -6.70 30.46
N GLU A 109 -8.02 -7.39 30.42
CA GLU A 109 -7.89 -8.80 30.79
C GLU A 109 -7.19 -8.91 32.16
N ASP A 110 -7.77 -9.66 33.09
CA ASP A 110 -7.22 -9.88 34.44
C ASP A 110 -6.83 -8.57 35.19
N GLY A 111 -7.56 -7.49 34.94
CA GLY A 111 -7.32 -6.17 35.53
C GLY A 111 -6.19 -5.37 34.89
N VAL A 112 -5.69 -5.80 33.72
CA VAL A 112 -4.65 -5.11 32.95
C VAL A 112 -5.19 -4.75 31.57
N THR A 113 -5.01 -3.50 31.16
CA THR A 113 -5.38 -3.05 29.81
C THR A 113 -4.46 -3.66 28.77
N VAL A 114 -5.04 -4.29 27.75
CA VAL A 114 -4.32 -4.75 26.56
C VAL A 114 -3.93 -3.53 25.74
N VAL A 115 -2.63 -3.35 25.53
CA VAL A 115 -2.08 -2.24 24.73
C VAL A 115 -2.08 -2.64 23.26
N ASP A 116 -2.56 -1.76 22.39
CA ASP A 116 -2.61 -1.91 20.93
C ASP A 116 -3.14 -3.29 20.48
N PRO A 117 -4.37 -3.66 20.88
CA PRO A 117 -4.97 -4.94 20.50
C PRO A 117 -5.09 -5.05 18.98
N ILE A 118 -4.84 -6.24 18.45
CA ILE A 118 -5.11 -6.54 17.04
C ILE A 118 -6.61 -6.73 16.90
N ILE A 119 -7.21 -6.00 15.96
CA ILE A 119 -8.66 -6.03 15.73
C ILE A 119 -8.94 -6.83 14.47
N LYS A 120 -9.95 -7.68 14.49
CA LYS A 120 -10.45 -8.36 13.30
C LYS A 120 -11.91 -8.03 13.12
N ILE A 121 -12.23 -7.42 11.98
CA ILE A 121 -13.60 -7.15 11.58
C ILE A 121 -14.00 -8.26 10.60
N VAL A 122 -15.03 -9.01 10.97
CA VAL A 122 -15.66 -10.02 10.13
C VAL A 122 -17.04 -9.51 9.76
N ILE A 123 -17.41 -9.67 8.50
CA ILE A 123 -18.74 -9.34 7.99
C ILE A 123 -19.38 -10.59 7.40
N GLU A 124 -20.70 -10.60 7.41
CA GLU A 124 -21.51 -11.54 6.66
C GLU A 124 -22.56 -10.77 5.86
N LEU A 125 -22.75 -11.18 4.62
CA LEU A 125 -23.75 -10.70 3.69
C LEU A 125 -24.86 -11.72 3.53
N ASP A 126 -26.04 -11.27 3.15
CA ASP A 126 -27.18 -12.14 2.82
C ASP A 126 -27.01 -12.93 1.51
N GLN A 127 -26.04 -12.56 0.67
CA GLN A 127 -25.70 -13.22 -0.60
C GLN A 127 -24.19 -13.41 -0.74
N ALA A 128 -23.79 -14.48 -1.44
CA ALA A 128 -22.39 -14.75 -1.74
C ALA A 128 -21.90 -13.87 -2.90
N THR A 129 -21.24 -12.76 -2.56
CA THR A 129 -20.82 -11.71 -3.50
C THR A 129 -19.37 -11.26 -3.31
N LEU A 130 -18.77 -11.58 -2.15
CA LEU A 130 -17.38 -11.27 -1.85
C LEU A 130 -16.47 -12.26 -2.56
N ASN A 131 -15.48 -11.77 -3.31
CA ASN A 131 -14.48 -12.64 -3.92
C ASN A 131 -13.34 -12.93 -2.93
N VAL A 132 -13.27 -14.17 -2.44
CA VAL A 132 -12.21 -14.65 -1.56
C VAL A 132 -11.60 -15.89 -2.20
N ASN A 133 -10.31 -15.81 -2.57
CA ASN A 133 -9.57 -16.89 -3.22
C ASN A 133 -10.25 -17.43 -4.50
N ASP A 134 -10.73 -16.53 -5.37
CA ASP A 134 -11.43 -16.84 -6.62
C ASP A 134 -12.80 -17.53 -6.44
N GLU A 135 -13.35 -17.51 -5.22
CA GLU A 135 -14.69 -18.01 -4.92
C GLU A 135 -15.58 -16.91 -4.36
N LEU A 136 -16.84 -16.89 -4.79
CA LEU A 136 -17.84 -15.99 -4.22
C LEU A 136 -18.36 -16.59 -2.92
N VAL A 137 -18.12 -15.87 -1.82
CA VAL A 137 -18.55 -16.22 -0.47
C VAL A 137 -19.38 -15.09 0.11
N ASN A 138 -20.13 -15.40 1.17
CA ASN A 138 -20.96 -14.42 1.87
C ASN A 138 -20.26 -13.81 3.09
N SER A 139 -19.05 -14.25 3.43
CA SER A 139 -18.31 -13.73 4.57
C SER A 139 -16.90 -13.31 4.18
N GLY A 140 -16.48 -12.18 4.72
CA GLY A 140 -15.14 -11.63 4.54
C GLY A 140 -14.61 -11.11 5.86
N SER A 141 -13.29 -10.95 5.96
CA SER A 141 -12.67 -10.38 7.14
C SER A 141 -11.42 -9.60 6.81
N ILE A 142 -11.16 -8.55 7.57
CA ILE A 142 -9.88 -7.84 7.59
C ILE A 142 -9.29 -7.90 9.00
N ILE A 143 -7.97 -8.03 9.07
CA ILE A 143 -7.21 -7.95 10.32
C ILE A 143 -6.47 -6.62 10.32
N PHE A 144 -6.67 -5.88 11.40
CA PHE A 144 -6.00 -4.65 11.73
C PHE A 144 -4.95 -4.90 12.81
N ASP A 145 -3.70 -4.59 12.48
CA ASP A 145 -2.53 -4.61 13.34
C ASP A 145 -1.77 -3.29 13.14
N SER A 146 -1.79 -2.46 14.18
CA SER A 146 -1.14 -1.14 14.18
C SER A 146 0.37 -1.17 13.96
N ASP A 147 1.04 -2.31 14.17
CA ASP A 147 2.48 -2.46 13.96
C ASP A 147 2.82 -2.76 12.48
N GLN A 148 1.83 -3.06 11.64
CA GLN A 148 2.05 -3.30 10.22
C GLN A 148 2.22 -1.99 9.46
N ALA A 149 2.96 -2.04 8.36
CA ALA A 149 2.99 -0.90 7.44
C ALA A 149 1.74 -0.89 6.55
N PHE A 150 1.34 0.32 6.13
CA PHE A 150 0.34 0.61 5.10
C PHE A 150 0.52 -0.32 3.88
N ALA A 151 -0.53 -0.89 3.28
CA ALA A 151 -1.71 -0.16 2.84
C ALA A 151 -3.05 -0.35 3.57
N TYR A 152 -3.28 -1.45 4.28
CA TYR A 152 -4.63 -1.71 4.81
C TYR A 152 -4.65 -2.37 6.18
N TYR A 153 -3.54 -3.00 6.56
CA TYR A 153 -3.48 -3.74 7.82
C TYR A 153 -3.35 -2.84 9.03
N ASN A 154 -2.97 -1.58 8.88
CA ASN A 154 -2.84 -0.64 9.99
C ASN A 154 -3.89 0.47 9.93
N VAL A 155 -5.03 0.25 9.27
CA VAL A 155 -6.20 1.14 9.37
C VAL A 155 -7.43 0.32 9.78
N PRO A 156 -8.14 0.64 10.87
CA PRO A 156 -9.21 -0.21 11.41
C PRO A 156 -10.55 0.08 10.69
N VAL A 157 -10.51 0.02 9.35
CA VAL A 157 -11.64 0.29 8.47
C VAL A 157 -11.84 -0.85 7.49
N LEU A 158 -13.10 -1.16 7.19
CA LEU A 158 -13.51 -2.11 6.15
C LEU A 158 -14.45 -1.41 5.18
N PHE A 159 -14.16 -1.50 3.88
CA PHE A 159 -14.98 -0.90 2.83
C PHE A 159 -15.82 -1.95 2.10
N LEU A 160 -17.07 -1.60 1.82
CA LEU A 160 -17.98 -2.37 0.97
C LEU A 160 -18.63 -1.44 -0.04
N PHE A 161 -18.43 -1.71 -1.33
CA PHE A 161 -18.96 -0.89 -2.42
C PHE A 161 -20.00 -1.66 -3.24
N ASP A 162 -20.88 -0.92 -3.92
CA ASP A 162 -21.82 -1.41 -4.93
C ASP A 162 -21.11 -1.82 -6.24
N ALA A 163 -20.06 -2.60 -6.10
CA ALA A 163 -19.21 -3.09 -7.17
C ALA A 163 -19.18 -4.63 -7.20
N GLU A 164 -18.74 -5.19 -8.32
CA GLU A 164 -18.47 -6.63 -8.42
C GLU A 164 -17.38 -7.04 -7.41
N SER A 165 -17.48 -8.26 -6.88
CA SER A 165 -16.62 -8.76 -5.79
C SER A 165 -16.82 -8.08 -4.42
N TYR A 166 -17.78 -7.15 -4.33
CA TYR A 166 -18.22 -6.51 -3.08
C TYR A 166 -19.70 -6.77 -2.86
N LEU A 167 -20.58 -5.78 -3.03
CA LEU A 167 -22.02 -5.92 -2.77
C LEU A 167 -22.82 -6.35 -4.00
N LYS A 168 -22.32 -6.12 -5.22
CA LYS A 168 -23.10 -6.38 -6.44
C LYS A 168 -23.33 -7.88 -6.66
N ILE A 169 -24.60 -8.27 -6.82
CA ILE A 169 -24.96 -9.66 -7.12
C ILE A 169 -24.67 -9.96 -8.60
N PRO A 170 -23.92 -11.04 -8.91
CA PRO A 170 -23.62 -11.40 -10.28
C PRO A 170 -24.88 -11.57 -11.14
N ASP A 171 -24.83 -11.06 -12.36
CA ASP A 171 -25.91 -11.14 -13.36
C ASP A 171 -27.25 -10.53 -12.92
N GLN A 172 -27.28 -9.73 -11.85
CA GLN A 172 -28.47 -9.08 -11.33
C GLN A 172 -28.24 -7.58 -11.12
N ASP A 173 -29.31 -6.81 -11.29
CA ASP A 173 -29.35 -5.39 -10.92
C ASP A 173 -29.81 -5.26 -9.46
N ALA A 174 -29.04 -5.90 -8.58
CA ALA A 174 -29.33 -6.02 -7.16
C ALA A 174 -28.02 -6.18 -6.38
N TYR A 175 -28.10 -5.90 -5.08
CA TYR A 175 -26.94 -5.86 -4.20
C TYR A 175 -27.24 -6.62 -2.92
N ALA A 176 -26.21 -7.24 -2.36
CA ALA A 176 -26.25 -7.92 -1.08
C ALA A 176 -26.35 -6.90 0.07
N ASN A 177 -26.97 -7.31 1.16
CA ASN A 177 -27.07 -6.54 2.39
C ASN A 177 -26.19 -7.13 3.47
N LEU A 178 -25.65 -6.27 4.32
CA LEU A 178 -24.95 -6.67 5.53
C LEU A 178 -25.92 -7.33 6.51
N SER A 179 -25.65 -8.58 6.87
CA SER A 179 -26.48 -9.36 7.79
C SER A 179 -25.85 -9.48 9.18
N ARG A 180 -24.51 -9.42 9.25
CA ARG A 180 -23.74 -9.56 10.49
C ARG A 180 -22.42 -8.78 10.43
N ILE A 181 -22.03 -8.24 11.57
CA ILE A 181 -20.68 -7.74 11.84
C ILE A 181 -20.20 -8.38 13.13
N GLU A 182 -18.95 -8.84 13.14
CA GLU A 182 -18.29 -9.36 14.33
C GLU A 182 -16.92 -8.70 14.48
N VAL A 183 -16.66 -8.14 15.65
CA VAL A 183 -15.38 -7.54 16.01
C VAL A 183 -14.71 -8.45 17.02
N SER A 184 -13.59 -9.03 16.63
CA SER A 184 -12.73 -9.84 17.49
C SER A 184 -11.45 -9.10 17.81
N TYR A 185 -10.78 -9.50 18.89
CA TYR A 185 -9.49 -8.96 19.27
C TYR A 185 -8.48 -10.06 19.58
N SER A 186 -7.21 -9.72 19.45
CA SER A 186 -6.08 -10.53 19.93
C SER A 186 -5.13 -9.65 20.73
N ASN A 187 -4.57 -10.22 21.79
CA ASN A 187 -3.49 -9.64 22.58
C ASN A 187 -2.10 -9.87 21.93
N ARG A 188 -2.05 -10.05 20.60
CA ARG A 188 -0.84 -10.33 19.79
C ARG A 188 -0.21 -11.70 20.06
N SER A 189 -0.90 -12.60 20.74
CA SER A 189 -0.46 -13.99 20.83
C SER A 189 -0.56 -14.68 19.47
N VAL A 190 0.41 -15.54 19.17
CA VAL A 190 0.47 -16.31 17.93
C VAL A 190 0.51 -17.82 18.21
N ASP A 191 -0.02 -18.61 17.28
CA ASP A 191 0.01 -20.07 17.34
C ASP A 191 1.32 -20.66 16.79
N GLU A 192 1.37 -21.99 16.62
CA GLU A 192 2.55 -22.70 16.09
C GLU A 192 2.87 -22.36 14.63
N ASP A 193 1.91 -21.78 13.90
CA ASP A 193 2.01 -21.42 12.49
C ASP A 193 2.17 -19.88 12.30
N ASP A 194 2.52 -19.16 13.36
CA ASP A 194 2.66 -17.69 13.42
C ASP A 194 1.36 -16.91 13.11
N ASN A 195 0.18 -17.52 13.29
CA ASN A 195 -1.11 -16.83 13.12
C ASN A 195 -1.60 -16.22 14.44
N TYR A 196 -2.21 -15.04 14.36
CA TYR A 196 -2.81 -14.41 15.54
C TYR A 196 -3.93 -15.26 16.15
N VAL A 197 -3.83 -15.46 17.46
CA VAL A 197 -4.84 -16.15 18.27
C VAL A 197 -5.84 -15.10 18.76
N PHE A 198 -7.06 -15.16 18.23
CA PHE A 198 -8.15 -14.31 18.66
C PHE A 198 -8.86 -14.89 19.88
N ASN A 199 -9.42 -14.02 20.73
CA ASN A 199 -10.19 -14.46 21.89
C ASN A 199 -11.44 -15.26 21.45
N GLU A 200 -11.83 -16.29 22.21
CA GLU A 200 -13.01 -17.11 21.92
C GLU A 200 -14.32 -16.32 21.93
N SER A 201 -14.39 -15.27 22.77
CA SER A 201 -15.53 -14.35 22.80
C SER A 201 -15.16 -13.07 22.04
N PRO A 202 -15.85 -12.74 20.92
CA PRO A 202 -15.65 -11.48 20.22
C PRO A 202 -16.03 -10.28 21.11
N LEU A 203 -15.37 -9.14 20.87
CA LEU A 203 -15.70 -7.86 21.51
C LEU A 203 -17.15 -7.48 21.23
N PHE A 204 -17.60 -7.70 20.00
CA PHE A 204 -18.91 -7.27 19.55
C PHE A 204 -19.48 -8.18 18.46
N ILE A 205 -20.79 -8.41 18.52
CA ILE A 205 -21.57 -8.96 17.40
C ILE A 205 -22.78 -8.07 17.16
N ALA A 206 -22.91 -7.56 15.94
CA ALA A 206 -24.14 -6.99 15.41
C ALA A 206 -24.77 -7.97 14.41
N SER A 207 -26.08 -8.18 14.47
CA SER A 207 -26.79 -8.96 13.45
C SER A 207 -28.24 -8.48 13.29
N ASN A 208 -28.81 -8.73 12.12
CA ASN A 208 -30.25 -8.57 11.88
C ASN A 208 -31.08 -9.78 12.37
N THR A 209 -30.44 -10.80 12.93
CA THR A 209 -31.07 -11.99 13.51
C THR A 209 -30.65 -12.21 14.97
N THR A 210 -31.24 -13.22 15.62
CA THR A 210 -30.92 -13.55 17.01
C THR A 210 -29.49 -14.08 17.15
N ILE A 211 -28.69 -13.44 18.00
CA ILE A 211 -27.30 -13.84 18.30
C ILE A 211 -27.29 -14.85 19.45
N SER A 212 -26.96 -16.11 19.13
CA SER A 212 -26.87 -17.19 20.11
C SER A 212 -25.46 -17.42 20.67
N GLU A 213 -24.41 -17.00 19.96
CA GLU A 213 -23.03 -17.16 20.40
C GLU A 213 -22.70 -16.24 21.59
N SER A 214 -21.63 -16.54 22.33
CA SER A 214 -21.11 -15.60 23.35
C SER A 214 -20.41 -14.41 22.69
N ALA A 215 -20.57 -13.22 23.27
CA ALA A 215 -19.83 -12.01 22.93
C ALA A 215 -19.90 -11.04 24.11
N TYR A 216 -18.93 -10.15 24.24
CA TYR A 216 -18.92 -9.14 25.30
C TYR A 216 -20.01 -8.09 25.08
N ASN A 217 -20.14 -7.62 23.83
CA ASN A 217 -21.17 -6.69 23.40
C ASN A 217 -22.01 -7.32 22.28
N LYS A 218 -23.32 -7.03 22.25
CA LYS A 218 -24.25 -7.55 21.24
C LYS A 218 -25.29 -6.52 20.86
N ASP A 219 -25.61 -6.47 19.57
CA ASP A 219 -26.76 -5.73 19.08
C ASP A 219 -27.51 -6.53 17.99
N THR A 220 -28.84 -6.58 18.11
CA THR A 220 -29.71 -7.27 17.15
C THR A 220 -30.46 -6.32 16.22
N ASN A 221 -30.08 -5.05 16.20
CA ASN A 221 -30.73 -4.00 15.42
C ASN A 221 -29.92 -3.55 14.20
N LEU A 222 -29.01 -4.39 13.70
CA LEU A 222 -28.24 -4.09 12.50
C LEU A 222 -29.16 -4.03 11.28
N VAL A 223 -29.44 -2.82 10.81
CA VAL A 223 -30.24 -2.56 9.62
C VAL A 223 -29.61 -1.40 8.88
N ILE A 224 -29.22 -1.62 7.63
CA ILE A 224 -28.72 -0.58 6.73
C ILE A 224 -29.75 -0.42 5.61
N ASP A 225 -30.30 0.78 5.45
CA ASP A 225 -31.14 1.11 4.29
C ASP A 225 -30.24 1.49 3.11
N PRO A 226 -30.33 0.82 1.96
CA PRO A 226 -29.54 1.17 0.79
C PRO A 226 -29.71 2.62 0.32
N ASN A 227 -30.87 3.24 0.55
CA ASN A 227 -31.11 4.63 0.15
C ASN A 227 -30.29 5.65 0.96
N ASP A 228 -29.79 5.26 2.13
CA ASP A 228 -29.02 6.15 3.01
C ASP A 228 -27.54 6.26 2.60
N TYR A 229 -27.04 5.32 1.78
CA TYR A 229 -25.66 5.32 1.28
C TYR A 229 -25.51 5.40 -0.24
N ARG A 230 -26.54 5.02 -1.02
CA ARG A 230 -26.57 5.20 -2.48
C ARG A 230 -26.91 6.62 -2.85
N LEU A 231 -25.97 7.52 -2.61
CA LEU A 231 -26.17 8.95 -2.80
C LEU A 231 -25.92 9.38 -4.25
N SER A 232 -25.10 8.65 -5.01
CA SER A 232 -24.77 9.00 -6.39
C SER A 232 -25.97 9.01 -7.34
N ASP A 233 -26.93 8.11 -7.12
CA ASP A 233 -28.20 8.09 -7.85
C ASP A 233 -29.06 9.34 -7.57
N GLN A 234 -28.75 10.10 -6.52
CA GLN A 234 -29.48 11.29 -6.09
C GLN A 234 -28.82 12.58 -6.58
N PHE A 235 -27.64 12.50 -7.20
CA PHE A 235 -26.94 13.67 -7.73
C PHE A 235 -27.38 14.01 -9.15
N GLU A 236 -27.28 15.28 -9.52
CA GLU A 236 -27.57 15.76 -10.88
C GLU A 236 -26.51 15.31 -11.91
N GLY A 237 -25.35 14.85 -11.46
CA GLY A 237 -24.23 14.42 -12.29
C GLY A 237 -23.31 13.41 -11.61
N VAL A 238 -22.16 13.14 -12.24
CA VAL A 238 -21.20 12.12 -11.76
C VAL A 238 -20.54 12.49 -10.43
N ASN A 239 -20.32 13.79 -10.20
CA ASN A 239 -19.76 14.31 -8.96
C ASN A 239 -20.80 15.17 -8.25
N PRO A 240 -20.86 15.15 -6.91
CA PRO A 240 -21.77 16.00 -6.18
C PRO A 240 -21.41 17.47 -6.35
N THR A 241 -22.42 18.29 -6.55
CA THR A 241 -22.33 19.76 -6.55
C THR A 241 -22.20 20.31 -5.12
N ASP A 242 -21.73 21.55 -4.96
CA ASP A 242 -21.64 22.21 -3.64
C ASP A 242 -22.98 22.18 -2.87
N SER A 243 -24.10 22.27 -3.59
CA SER A 243 -25.44 22.20 -2.98
C SER A 243 -25.76 20.79 -2.47
N GLU A 244 -25.38 19.74 -3.19
CA GLU A 244 -25.57 18.35 -2.78
C GLU A 244 -24.64 17.97 -1.63
N ILE A 245 -23.38 18.42 -1.69
CA ILE A 245 -22.40 18.29 -0.60
C ILE A 245 -22.99 18.85 0.70
N ALA A 246 -23.53 20.06 0.66
CA ALA A 246 -24.18 20.67 1.81
C ALA A 246 -25.50 19.98 2.22
N SER A 247 -26.27 19.44 1.27
CA SER A 247 -27.57 18.82 1.55
C SER A 247 -27.45 17.45 2.22
N PHE A 248 -26.44 16.67 1.82
CA PHE A 248 -26.19 15.33 2.36
C PHE A 248 -25.13 15.29 3.47
N ASN A 249 -24.58 16.46 3.85
CA ASN A 249 -23.46 16.63 4.78
C ASN A 249 -22.26 15.78 4.36
N LEU A 250 -21.82 15.94 3.11
CA LEU A 250 -20.67 15.23 2.57
C LEU A 250 -19.39 15.97 2.93
N VAL A 251 -18.38 15.20 3.31
CA VAL A 251 -17.00 15.67 3.45
C VAL A 251 -16.22 15.19 2.25
N THR A 252 -15.75 16.13 1.43
CA THR A 252 -14.93 15.89 0.23
C THR A 252 -13.48 16.37 0.42
N ASP A 253 -13.18 17.02 1.55
CA ASP A 253 -11.88 17.59 1.83
C ASP A 253 -10.82 16.49 2.02
N ARG A 254 -9.68 16.68 1.36
CA ARG A 254 -8.47 15.84 1.49
C ARG A 254 -7.28 16.74 1.85
N ASP A 255 -6.35 16.20 2.62
CA ASP A 255 -5.12 16.90 2.95
C ASP A 255 -4.11 16.87 1.80
N ASP A 256 -3.26 17.89 1.73
CA ASP A 256 -2.20 17.97 0.73
C ASP A 256 -1.01 17.10 1.14
N LEU A 257 -0.82 15.99 0.42
CA LEU A 257 0.30 15.09 0.62
C LEU A 257 1.63 15.64 0.07
N SER A 258 1.70 16.88 -0.43
CA SER A 258 2.90 17.42 -1.06
C SER A 258 4.10 17.54 -0.11
N GLU A 259 3.86 17.78 1.18
CA GLU A 259 4.90 17.90 2.21
C GLU A 259 5.70 16.59 2.37
N TYR A 260 5.04 15.45 2.19
CA TYR A 260 5.61 14.11 2.30
C TYR A 260 6.35 13.64 1.04
N ASN A 261 6.36 14.44 -0.04
CA ASN A 261 7.06 14.08 -1.29
C ASN A 261 8.57 13.89 -1.10
N ALA A 262 9.16 14.44 -0.04
CA ALA A 262 10.57 14.24 0.29
C ALA A 262 10.93 12.75 0.46
N VAL A 263 9.99 11.93 0.96
CA VAL A 263 10.16 10.46 1.11
C VAL A 263 10.37 9.80 -0.25
N ILE A 264 9.56 10.17 -1.24
CA ILE A 264 9.69 9.70 -2.63
C ILE A 264 11.04 10.12 -3.21
N TRP A 265 11.38 11.40 -3.11
CA TRP A 265 12.64 11.92 -3.65
C TRP A 265 13.86 11.23 -3.07
N ARG A 266 13.90 11.06 -1.74
CA ARG A 266 14.99 10.36 -1.04
C ARG A 266 15.14 8.93 -1.55
N THR A 267 14.04 8.19 -1.65
CA THR A 267 14.03 6.80 -2.10
C THR A 267 14.50 6.67 -3.56
N MET A 268 14.00 7.54 -4.44
CA MET A 268 14.37 7.56 -5.85
C MET A 268 15.85 7.95 -6.07
N ILE A 269 16.37 8.93 -5.31
CA ILE A 269 17.79 9.31 -5.38
C ILE A 269 18.69 8.13 -4.98
N ILE A 270 18.36 7.45 -3.88
CA ILE A 270 19.11 6.27 -3.42
C ILE A 270 19.10 5.18 -4.50
N TYR A 271 17.94 4.91 -5.10
CA TYR A 271 17.80 3.94 -6.18
C TYR A 271 18.65 4.29 -7.41
N VAL A 272 18.61 5.55 -7.86
CA VAL A 272 19.42 6.03 -8.99
C VAL A 272 20.93 5.88 -8.71
N ILE A 273 21.38 6.20 -7.48
CA ILE A 273 22.78 6.02 -7.08
C ILE A 273 23.20 4.54 -7.15
N ILE A 274 22.34 3.63 -6.66
CA ILE A 274 22.59 2.18 -6.71
C ILE A 274 22.68 1.70 -8.16
N ILE A 275 21.71 2.07 -9.02
CA ILE A 275 21.73 1.72 -10.44
C ILE A 275 23.00 2.26 -11.11
N ALA A 276 23.36 3.52 -10.87
CA ALA A 276 24.55 4.12 -11.44
C ALA A 276 25.82 3.37 -11.02
N GLY A 277 25.91 2.97 -9.74
CA GLY A 277 27.00 2.13 -9.22
C GLY A 277 27.07 0.77 -9.91
N ILE A 278 25.95 0.06 -10.04
CA ILE A 278 25.89 -1.24 -10.73
C ILE A 278 26.22 -1.09 -12.22
N THR A 279 25.65 -0.07 -12.88
CA THR A 279 25.91 0.24 -14.30
C THR A 279 27.41 0.46 -14.52
N TYR A 280 28.03 1.25 -13.63
CA TYR A 280 29.46 1.50 -13.66
C TYR A 280 30.26 0.20 -13.53
N LEU A 281 29.95 -0.65 -12.56
CA LEU A 281 30.63 -1.93 -12.34
C LEU A 281 30.51 -2.86 -13.55
N LEU A 282 29.33 -2.96 -14.16
CA LEU A 282 29.06 -3.89 -15.26
C LEU A 282 29.67 -3.44 -16.60
N PHE A 283 29.61 -2.14 -16.92
CA PHE A 283 29.95 -1.66 -18.26
C PHE A 283 31.25 -0.85 -18.33
N PHE A 284 31.61 -0.15 -17.26
CA PHE A 284 32.66 0.85 -17.30
C PHE A 284 33.88 0.47 -16.47
N HIS A 285 33.73 -0.27 -15.37
CA HIS A 285 34.80 -0.58 -14.43
C HIS A 285 36.01 -1.25 -15.10
N LYS A 286 35.77 -2.27 -15.93
CA LYS A 286 36.86 -2.94 -16.69
C LYS A 286 37.58 -1.97 -17.63
N ARG A 287 36.82 -1.15 -18.36
CA ARG A 287 37.34 -0.21 -19.35
C ARG A 287 38.12 0.93 -18.70
N VAL A 288 37.62 1.45 -17.58
CA VAL A 288 38.28 2.46 -16.75
C VAL A 288 39.57 1.90 -16.15
N ARG A 289 39.54 0.68 -15.59
CA ARG A 289 40.74 0.01 -15.05
C ARG A 289 41.82 -0.22 -16.12
N GLU A 290 41.44 -0.62 -17.32
CA GLU A 290 42.36 -0.76 -18.46
C GLU A 290 42.96 0.59 -18.86
N HIS A 291 42.16 1.66 -18.91
CA HIS A 291 42.62 3.02 -19.22
C HIS A 291 43.58 3.60 -18.16
N TYR A 292 43.32 3.37 -16.88
CA TYR A 292 44.24 3.78 -15.80
C TYR A 292 45.53 2.96 -15.78
N LYS A 293 45.48 1.66 -16.12
CA LYS A 293 46.69 0.85 -16.31
C LYS A 293 47.53 1.41 -17.46
N THR A 294 46.95 1.66 -18.63
CA THR A 294 47.72 2.21 -19.76
C THR A 294 48.23 3.61 -19.51
N ARG A 295 47.52 4.45 -18.72
CA ARG A 295 48.02 5.77 -18.30
C ARG A 295 49.16 5.70 -17.30
N ASN A 296 49.14 4.75 -16.36
CA ASN A 296 50.26 4.52 -15.43
C ASN A 296 51.48 3.83 -16.10
N TYR A 297 51.28 3.11 -17.20
CA TYR A 297 52.37 2.60 -18.05
C TYR A 297 52.78 3.57 -19.18
N GLY A 298 52.10 4.72 -19.29
CA GLY A 298 52.35 5.76 -20.30
C GLY A 298 53.47 6.76 -19.97
N ILE A 299 54.19 6.56 -18.86
CA ILE A 299 55.47 7.24 -18.57
C ILE A 299 56.54 6.17 -18.31
N ARG A 300 56.78 5.31 -19.29
CA ARG A 300 58.14 4.84 -19.60
C ARG A 300 58.43 5.23 -21.05
N LYS A 301 58.81 6.50 -21.22
CA LYS A 301 59.74 6.87 -22.28
C LYS A 301 61.10 6.34 -21.82
N ASP A 302 61.46 5.19 -22.35
CA ASP A 302 62.81 4.61 -22.47
C ASP A 302 62.55 3.24 -23.09
N GLY A 303 62.95 2.90 -24.28
CA GLY A 303 63.78 3.50 -25.30
C GLY A 303 63.70 2.50 -26.45
N THR A 304 64.00 2.95 -27.65
CA THR A 304 64.28 2.12 -28.82
C THR A 304 65.14 0.90 -28.45
N ASN A 305 64.56 -0.30 -28.46
CA ASN A 305 65.31 -1.50 -28.83
C ASN A 305 65.12 -1.71 -30.33
N SER A 306 65.76 -0.85 -31.12
CA SER A 306 66.23 -1.27 -32.44
C SER A 306 67.19 -2.43 -32.17
N VAL A 307 66.81 -3.63 -32.58
CA VAL A 307 67.72 -4.77 -32.60
C VAL A 307 68.87 -4.37 -33.53
N ASP A 308 70.05 -4.16 -32.94
CA ASP A 308 71.30 -3.93 -33.65
C ASP A 308 71.70 -5.26 -34.31
N ALA A 309 71.13 -5.52 -35.48
CA ALA A 309 71.55 -6.62 -36.33
C ALA A 309 72.75 -6.15 -37.15
N GLU A 310 73.97 -6.45 -36.69
CA GLU A 310 75.16 -6.35 -37.53
C GLU A 310 74.96 -7.19 -38.79
N PRO A 311 75.04 -6.62 -40.02
CA PRO A 311 74.94 -7.39 -41.24
C PRO A 311 76.19 -8.26 -41.44
N ILE A 312 75.99 -9.59 -41.50
CA ILE A 312 77.04 -10.62 -41.61
C ILE A 312 77.67 -10.69 -43.02
N PHE A 313 77.11 -9.97 -44.00
CA PHE A 313 77.67 -9.89 -45.35
C PHE A 313 78.18 -8.48 -45.63
N LYS A 314 79.50 -8.31 -45.60
CA LYS A 314 80.19 -7.14 -46.15
C LYS A 314 80.37 -7.37 -47.64
N ASP A 315 79.62 -6.64 -48.48
CA ASP A 315 80.01 -6.47 -49.87
C ASP A 315 81.34 -5.73 -49.91
N ILE A 316 82.31 -6.31 -50.60
CA ILE A 316 83.64 -5.74 -50.76
C ILE A 316 83.54 -4.61 -51.78
N GLU A 317 83.45 -3.37 -51.31
CA GLU A 317 83.72 -2.19 -52.15
C GLU A 317 85.22 -2.13 -52.47
N TYR A 318 85.57 -2.38 -53.73
CA TYR A 318 86.88 -1.98 -54.26
C TYR A 318 86.96 -0.45 -54.26
N LYS A 319 87.91 0.10 -53.49
CA LYS A 319 88.26 1.52 -53.49
C LYS A 319 88.91 1.89 -54.82
N ASP A 320 88.24 2.69 -55.63
CA ASP A 320 88.93 3.60 -56.54
C ASP A 320 89.11 4.95 -55.83
N LYS A 321 90.37 5.29 -55.53
CA LYS A 321 90.79 6.66 -55.24
C LYS A 321 92.13 6.95 -55.91
N ASP A 322 91.97 7.65 -57.02
CA ASP A 322 92.79 8.72 -57.60
C ASP A 322 94.13 8.38 -58.27
N GLY A 323 94.15 8.56 -59.59
CA GLY A 323 95.37 8.69 -60.37
C GLY A 323 95.13 9.22 -61.79
N LYS A 324 95.00 10.55 -61.92
CA LYS A 324 95.17 11.39 -63.13
C LYS A 324 94.44 11.04 -64.43
#